data_AF-A0A3Q0IPB7-F1
#
_entry.id   AF-A0A3Q0IPB7-F1
#
_cell.length_a   1.000
_cell.length_b   1.000
_cell.length_c   1.000
_cell.angle_alpha   90.00
_cell.angle_beta   90.00
_cell.angle_gamma   90.00
#
_symmetry.space_group_name_H-M   'P 1'
#
loop_
_entity.id
_entity.type
_entity.pdbx_description
1 polymer ?
#
loop_
_entity_poly.entity_id
_entity_poly.type
_entity_poly.pdbx_seq_one_letter_code
_entity_poly.pdbx_strand_id
1 'polypeptide(L)'
;MAADSYCVTSERPLTQQSCMLTQCPRWYAGEWSPCSMPCDTGVQKREVQCLDGEEQPSQGCTEQTKPVTRQACNTHSCSAQSDVNSENNLGDQAPTQIDLHPNTLYSPDCTDQFKNCHLVVQARLCKFKYYHQSCCQACTSRDQSSPIIEN
;
A
#
# COMPACT_ATOMS: atom_id res chain seq x y z
N MET A 1 -48.21 -13.40 52.28
CA MET A 1 -47.71 -14.45 51.37
C MET A 1 -48.90 -15.35 51.03
N ALA A 2 -49.31 -15.43 49.77
CA ALA A 2 -50.46 -16.25 49.37
C ALA A 2 -50.09 -17.74 49.44
N ALA A 3 -51.04 -18.60 49.83
CA ALA A 3 -50.85 -20.04 49.90
C ALA A 3 -50.84 -20.65 48.50
N ASP A 4 -49.93 -21.60 48.24
CA ASP A 4 -49.78 -22.31 46.95
C ASP A 4 -51.03 -23.13 46.56
N SER A 5 -51.99 -23.26 47.47
CA SER A 5 -53.27 -23.97 47.30
C SER A 5 -54.25 -23.32 46.33
N TYR A 6 -54.01 -22.07 45.89
CA TYR A 6 -54.82 -21.39 44.89
C TYR A 6 -54.31 -21.58 43.46
N CYS A 7 -53.13 -22.18 43.28
CA CYS A 7 -52.58 -22.48 41.96
C CYS A 7 -53.01 -23.87 41.50
N VAL A 8 -53.58 -23.95 40.29
CA VAL A 8 -53.93 -25.21 39.64
C VAL A 8 -52.63 -25.91 39.21
N THR A 9 -52.30 -27.03 39.86
CA THR A 9 -51.03 -27.75 39.66
C THR A 9 -50.81 -28.20 38.20
N SER A 10 -51.89 -28.45 37.45
CA SER A 10 -51.84 -28.85 36.04
C SER A 10 -51.51 -27.72 35.06
N GLU A 11 -51.59 -26.45 35.50
CA GLU A 11 -51.24 -25.27 34.69
C GLU A 11 -49.89 -24.67 35.08
N ARG A 12 -49.14 -25.34 35.98
CA ARG A 12 -47.83 -24.87 36.40
C ARG A 12 -46.91 -24.80 35.16
N PRO A 13 -46.44 -23.60 34.76
CA PRO A 13 -45.57 -23.48 33.61
C PRO A 13 -44.24 -24.19 33.89
N LEU A 14 -43.56 -24.61 32.82
CA LEU A 14 -42.23 -25.20 32.92
C LEU A 14 -41.29 -24.20 33.60
N THR A 15 -40.66 -24.62 34.69
CA THR A 15 -39.66 -23.82 35.42
C THR A 15 -38.27 -23.91 34.80
N GLN A 16 -38.10 -24.74 33.78
CA GLN A 16 -36.86 -24.98 33.07
C GLN A 16 -37.13 -25.11 31.57
N GLN A 17 -36.26 -24.50 30.76
CA GLN A 17 -36.24 -24.64 29.31
C GLN A 17 -34.80 -24.91 28.85
N SER A 18 -34.65 -25.61 27.72
CA SER A 18 -33.34 -25.82 27.10
C SER A 18 -32.78 -24.50 26.57
N CYS A 19 -31.50 -24.22 26.85
CA CYS A 19 -30.79 -23.11 26.21
C CYS A 19 -30.15 -23.61 24.90
N MET A 20 -30.46 -22.96 23.79
CA MET A 20 -29.78 -23.16 22.51
C MET A 20 -28.52 -22.30 22.50
N LEU A 21 -27.43 -22.83 23.09
CA LEU A 21 -26.13 -22.16 23.06
C LEU A 21 -25.45 -22.48 21.72
N THR A 22 -25.51 -21.55 20.78
CA THR A 22 -24.67 -21.59 19.59
C THR A 22 -23.24 -21.16 19.93
N GLN A 23 -22.25 -21.66 19.19
CA GLN A 23 -20.88 -21.20 19.35
C GLN A 23 -20.79 -19.70 19.07
N CYS A 24 -20.06 -18.98 19.91
CA CYS A 24 -19.88 -17.54 19.75
C CYS A 24 -19.15 -17.23 18.43
N PRO A 25 -19.50 -16.12 17.74
CA PRO A 25 -18.77 -15.67 16.58
C PRO A 25 -17.29 -15.42 16.86
N ARG A 26 -16.44 -15.79 15.90
CA ARG A 26 -14.98 -15.67 16.01
C ARG A 26 -14.38 -15.11 14.71
N TRP A 27 -13.26 -14.42 14.85
CA TRP A 27 -12.49 -13.98 13.70
C TRP A 27 -11.76 -15.15 13.05
N TYR A 28 -11.87 -15.23 11.74
CA TYR A 28 -11.10 -16.10 10.88
C TYR A 28 -10.20 -15.23 10.00
N ALA A 29 -8.92 -15.58 9.92
CA ALA A 29 -7.95 -14.89 9.11
C ALA A 29 -7.43 -15.85 8.04
N GLY A 30 -7.56 -15.45 6.77
CA GLY A 30 -7.01 -16.21 5.65
C GLY A 30 -5.49 -16.09 5.55
N GLU A 31 -4.95 -16.73 4.53
CA GLU A 31 -3.54 -16.67 4.17
C GLU A 31 -3.11 -15.26 3.78
N TRP A 32 -1.83 -14.96 4.00
CA TRP A 32 -1.23 -13.73 3.51
C TRP A 32 -1.02 -13.80 2.00
N SER A 33 -1.30 -12.68 1.33
CA SER A 33 -0.92 -12.47 -0.06
C SER A 33 0.61 -12.52 -0.18
N PRO A 34 1.14 -12.78 -1.38
CA PRO A 34 2.53 -12.49 -1.68
C PRO A 34 2.90 -11.06 -1.30
N CYS A 35 4.15 -10.87 -0.88
CA CYS A 35 4.67 -9.55 -0.55
C CYS A 35 4.70 -8.66 -1.80
N SER A 36 4.32 -7.39 -1.66
CA SER A 36 4.32 -6.44 -2.78
C SER A 36 5.71 -6.16 -3.37
N MET A 37 6.77 -6.36 -2.58
CA MET A 37 8.15 -6.14 -2.97
C MET A 37 9.00 -7.34 -2.55
N PRO A 38 9.96 -7.80 -3.37
CA PRO A 38 10.85 -8.90 -3.00
C PRO A 38 11.90 -8.46 -1.96
N CYS A 39 12.21 -7.17 -1.88
CA CYS A 39 13.15 -6.51 -0.97
C CYS A 39 12.69 -5.06 -0.71
N ASP A 40 13.36 -4.32 0.16
CA ASP A 40 13.03 -2.93 0.53
C ASP A 40 11.59 -2.74 1.08
N THR A 41 11.26 -3.45 2.17
CA THR A 41 10.02 -3.31 2.96
C THR A 41 8.75 -3.22 2.11
N GLY A 42 8.28 -4.39 1.65
CA GLY A 42 6.97 -4.52 1.02
C GLY A 42 5.83 -4.64 2.03
N VAL A 43 4.61 -4.79 1.49
CA VAL A 43 3.39 -5.02 2.27
C VAL A 43 2.66 -6.25 1.74
N GLN A 44 2.18 -7.09 2.66
CA GLN A 44 1.28 -8.20 2.38
C GLN A 44 -0.06 -7.98 3.05
N LYS A 45 -1.12 -8.56 2.49
CA LYS A 45 -2.51 -8.39 2.92
C LYS A 45 -3.18 -9.75 3.11
N ARG A 46 -4.16 -9.84 3.99
CA ARG A 46 -5.02 -11.03 4.11
C ARG A 46 -6.46 -10.64 4.34
N GLU A 47 -7.36 -11.57 4.05
CA GLU A 47 -8.77 -11.43 4.38
C GLU A 47 -9.03 -11.82 5.84
N VAL A 48 -9.93 -11.09 6.48
CA VAL A 48 -10.36 -11.33 7.87
C VAL A 48 -11.88 -11.25 7.90
N GLN A 49 -12.52 -12.35 8.30
CA GLN A 49 -13.97 -12.50 8.33
C GLN A 49 -14.43 -12.87 9.74
N CYS A 50 -15.54 -12.29 10.18
CA CYS A 50 -16.20 -12.71 11.41
C CYS A 50 -17.21 -13.80 11.03
N LEU A 51 -17.04 -15.00 11.57
CA LEU A 51 -17.92 -16.15 11.29
C LEU A 51 -18.59 -16.63 12.57
N ASP A 52 -19.84 -17.07 12.48
CA ASP A 52 -20.55 -17.71 13.58
C ASP A 52 -20.25 -19.22 13.68
N GLY A 53 -20.97 -19.92 14.56
CA GLY A 53 -20.83 -21.36 14.78
C GLY A 53 -21.20 -22.25 13.59
N GLU A 54 -21.86 -21.70 12.56
CA GLU A 54 -22.23 -22.39 11.32
C GLU A 54 -21.38 -21.90 10.13
N GLU A 55 -20.25 -21.25 10.41
CA GLU A 55 -19.32 -20.69 9.42
C GLU A 55 -19.95 -19.60 8.52
N GLN A 56 -21.02 -18.95 8.98
CA GLN A 56 -21.69 -17.88 8.24
C GLN A 56 -21.18 -16.49 8.66
N PRO A 57 -21.18 -15.51 7.75
CA PRO A 57 -20.80 -14.13 8.07
C PRO A 57 -21.62 -13.56 9.23
N SER A 58 -20.92 -13.08 10.25
CA SER A 58 -21.50 -12.50 11.46
C SER A 58 -20.93 -11.11 11.74
N GLN A 59 -21.61 -10.37 12.62
CA GLN A 59 -21.14 -9.08 13.17
C GLN A 59 -20.88 -9.16 14.68
N GLY A 60 -20.99 -10.35 15.27
CA GLY A 60 -20.86 -10.55 16.72
C GLY A 60 -19.42 -10.59 17.24
N CYS A 61 -18.41 -10.46 16.38
CA CYS A 61 -17.02 -10.49 16.78
C CYS A 61 -16.59 -9.14 17.38
N THR A 62 -15.78 -9.21 18.43
CA THR A 62 -15.23 -8.02 19.09
C THR A 62 -14.09 -7.42 18.28
N GLU A 63 -14.12 -6.12 17.99
CA GLU A 63 -13.06 -5.47 17.18
C GLU A 63 -11.69 -5.49 17.86
N GLN A 64 -11.60 -5.53 19.20
CA GLN A 64 -10.32 -5.65 19.92
C GLN A 64 -9.56 -6.94 19.59
N THR A 65 -10.26 -8.01 19.20
CA THR A 65 -9.64 -9.30 18.85
C THR A 65 -9.46 -9.47 17.35
N LYS A 66 -9.77 -8.44 16.56
CA LYS A 66 -9.68 -8.50 15.10
C LYS A 66 -8.24 -8.65 14.64
N PRO A 67 -7.92 -9.72 13.89
CA PRO A 67 -6.58 -9.91 13.36
C PRO A 67 -6.18 -8.79 12.40
N VAL A 68 -4.87 -8.47 12.36
CA VAL A 68 -4.33 -7.49 11.41
C VAL A 68 -4.58 -7.93 9.96
N THR A 69 -4.98 -6.99 9.10
CA THR A 69 -5.28 -7.25 7.68
C THR A 69 -4.11 -6.92 6.77
N ARG A 70 -3.10 -6.19 7.27
CA ARG A 70 -1.91 -5.76 6.54
C ARG A 70 -0.69 -5.83 7.44
N GLN A 71 0.45 -6.24 6.88
CA GLN A 71 1.73 -6.19 7.58
C GLN A 71 2.89 -5.96 6.62
N ALA A 72 4.00 -5.45 7.16
CA ALA A 72 5.26 -5.34 6.43
C ALA A 72 5.83 -6.74 6.15
N CYS A 73 6.56 -6.87 5.04
CA CYS A 73 7.25 -8.08 4.63
C CYS A 73 8.52 -7.71 3.86
N ASN A 74 9.46 -8.64 3.75
CA ASN A 74 10.72 -8.47 3.00
C ASN A 74 11.45 -7.15 3.34
N THR A 75 11.76 -6.97 4.62
CA THR A 75 12.42 -5.76 5.15
C THR A 75 13.93 -5.69 4.88
N HIS A 76 14.49 -6.66 4.17
CA HIS A 76 15.90 -6.65 3.79
C HIS A 76 16.12 -5.69 2.62
N SER A 77 17.26 -5.01 2.60
CA SER A 77 17.58 -4.10 1.52
C SER A 77 17.80 -4.85 0.20
N CYS A 78 17.37 -4.26 -0.91
CA CYS A 78 17.77 -4.78 -2.22
C CYS A 78 19.29 -4.57 -2.38
N SER A 79 20.05 -5.64 -2.63
CA SER A 79 21.50 -5.55 -2.83
C SER A 79 21.82 -4.81 -4.13
N ALA A 80 22.10 -3.51 -4.03
CA ALA A 80 22.83 -2.77 -5.03
C ALA A 80 24.34 -2.89 -4.70
N GLN A 81 25.00 -3.88 -5.33
CA GLN A 81 26.46 -4.11 -5.39
C GLN A 81 27.13 -4.89 -4.24
N SER A 82 27.70 -6.04 -4.61
CA SER A 82 29.08 -6.40 -4.23
C SER A 82 29.62 -7.51 -5.15
N ASP A 83 30.02 -7.12 -6.36
CA ASP A 83 31.17 -7.71 -7.07
C ASP A 83 32.04 -6.54 -7.55
N VAL A 84 32.59 -5.80 -6.60
CA VAL A 84 33.82 -5.04 -6.81
C VAL A 84 34.85 -5.66 -5.90
N ASN A 85 35.68 -6.54 -6.48
CA ASN A 85 37.12 -6.65 -6.19
C ASN A 85 37.77 -7.68 -7.10
N SER A 86 38.47 -7.21 -8.15
CA SER A 86 39.89 -7.54 -8.42
C SER A 86 40.32 -6.84 -9.72
N GLU A 87 41.20 -5.85 -9.54
CA GLU A 87 42.33 -5.46 -10.39
C GLU A 87 42.21 -5.67 -11.91
N ASN A 88 42.10 -4.58 -12.66
CA ASN A 88 43.01 -4.29 -13.78
C ASN A 88 42.98 -2.79 -14.09
N ASN A 89 44.12 -2.13 -13.87
CA ASN A 89 44.42 -0.78 -14.27
C ASN A 89 45.06 -0.84 -15.67
N LEU A 90 44.46 -0.21 -16.69
CA LEU A 90 45.20 0.47 -17.76
C LEU A 90 44.23 1.24 -18.68
N GLY A 91 44.45 2.54 -18.84
CA GLY A 91 43.94 3.26 -20.03
C GLY A 91 43.50 4.69 -19.79
N ASP A 92 44.46 5.59 -19.53
CA ASP A 92 44.37 7.00 -19.85
C ASP A 92 43.78 7.23 -21.26
N GLN A 93 42.68 7.99 -21.35
CA GLN A 93 42.46 9.00 -22.38
C GLN A 93 41.23 9.83 -22.03
N ALA A 94 41.48 10.99 -21.43
CA ALA A 94 40.51 12.09 -21.42
C ALA A 94 40.43 12.70 -22.83
N PRO A 95 39.24 12.90 -23.42
CA PRO A 95 39.05 13.91 -24.44
C PRO A 95 38.60 15.22 -23.80
N THR A 96 39.47 16.21 -23.99
CA THR A 96 39.24 17.66 -24.07
C THR A 96 37.78 18.15 -24.12
N GLN A 97 37.50 19.10 -23.24
CA GLN A 97 36.35 19.99 -23.10
C GLN A 97 35.88 20.67 -24.41
N ILE A 98 34.57 20.61 -24.67
CA ILE A 98 33.81 21.68 -25.35
C ILE A 98 32.58 21.96 -24.48
N ASP A 99 32.51 23.17 -23.94
CA ASP A 99 31.43 23.70 -23.11
C ASP A 99 30.07 23.72 -23.82
N LEU A 100 29.00 23.33 -23.13
CA LEU A 100 27.62 23.88 -23.22
C LEU A 100 26.73 23.27 -22.11
N HIS A 101 26.58 23.99 -20.99
CA HIS A 101 25.49 24.02 -19.99
C HIS A 101 24.84 22.70 -19.44
N PRO A 102 24.44 22.64 -18.15
CA PRO A 102 24.25 21.36 -17.43
C PRO A 102 22.90 20.64 -17.63
N ASN A 103 22.14 20.89 -18.71
CA ASN A 103 20.77 20.34 -18.79
C ASN A 103 20.24 20.06 -20.20
N THR A 104 21.02 19.36 -21.03
CA THR A 104 20.56 18.98 -22.38
C THR A 104 20.32 17.47 -22.47
N LEU A 105 19.22 17.01 -21.85
CA LEU A 105 18.50 15.82 -22.32
C LEU A 105 17.45 16.27 -23.35
N TYR A 106 17.86 17.14 -24.28
CA TYR A 106 17.01 17.65 -25.34
C TYR A 106 17.09 16.66 -26.50
N SER A 107 16.32 15.59 -26.39
CA SER A 107 15.87 14.90 -27.59
C SER A 107 14.95 15.86 -28.34
N PRO A 108 15.26 16.23 -29.59
CA PRO A 108 14.41 17.15 -30.38
C PRO A 108 13.01 16.57 -30.67
N ASP A 109 12.80 15.27 -30.41
CA ASP A 109 11.53 14.55 -30.57
C ASP A 109 10.88 14.18 -29.21
N CYS A 110 11.14 14.98 -28.18
CA CYS A 110 10.51 14.82 -26.87
C CYS A 110 8.98 15.00 -26.97
N THR A 111 8.22 13.95 -26.63
CA THR A 111 6.75 13.94 -26.62
C THR A 111 6.23 13.48 -25.27
N ASP A 112 5.04 13.96 -24.88
CA ASP A 112 4.38 13.51 -23.68
C ASP A 112 3.88 12.07 -23.85
N GLN A 113 4.28 11.18 -22.93
CA GLN A 113 3.80 9.81 -22.89
C GLN A 113 2.32 9.73 -22.47
N PHE A 114 1.84 10.73 -21.71
CA PHE A 114 0.50 10.76 -21.15
C PHE A 114 -0.24 12.04 -21.49
N LYS A 115 -1.54 11.93 -21.80
CA LYS A 115 -2.39 13.11 -22.13
C LYS A 115 -2.59 14.05 -20.94
N ASN A 116 -2.47 13.54 -19.72
CA ASN A 116 -2.63 14.28 -18.48
C ASN A 116 -1.33 14.90 -17.94
N CYS A 117 -0.30 15.04 -18.78
CA CYS A 117 0.97 15.66 -18.37
C CYS A 117 0.83 17.12 -17.88
N HIS A 118 -0.25 17.82 -18.25
CA HIS A 118 -0.60 19.11 -17.63
C HIS A 118 -0.81 19.02 -16.10
N LEU A 119 -1.27 17.88 -15.56
CA LEU A 119 -1.42 17.67 -14.12
C LEU A 119 -0.07 17.55 -13.41
N VAL A 120 0.92 16.93 -14.08
CA VAL A 120 2.31 16.83 -13.57
C VAL A 120 2.91 18.22 -13.41
N VAL A 121 2.64 19.09 -14.37
CA VAL A 121 3.03 20.51 -14.35
C VAL A 121 2.33 21.26 -13.21
N GLN A 122 0.99 21.13 -13.10
CA GLN A 122 0.20 21.80 -12.05
C GLN A 122 0.63 21.36 -10.65
N ALA A 123 0.96 20.08 -10.47
CA ALA A 123 1.44 19.52 -9.22
C ALA A 123 2.93 19.77 -8.95
N ARG A 124 3.65 20.49 -9.82
CA ARG A 124 5.10 20.79 -9.71
C ARG A 124 5.97 19.52 -9.57
N LEU A 125 5.57 18.47 -10.28
CA LEU A 125 6.23 17.17 -10.24
C LEU A 125 7.34 17.03 -11.29
N CYS A 126 7.50 18.01 -12.19
CA CYS A 126 8.55 18.04 -13.22
C CYS A 126 10.00 17.99 -12.68
N LYS A 127 10.20 18.28 -11.40
CA LYS A 127 11.51 18.13 -10.73
C LYS A 127 11.97 16.69 -10.55
N PHE A 128 11.05 15.72 -10.65
CA PHE A 128 11.39 14.30 -10.48
C PHE A 128 11.68 13.69 -11.84
N LYS A 129 12.79 12.95 -11.94
CA LYS A 129 13.28 12.32 -13.18
C LYS A 129 12.21 11.50 -13.91
N TYR A 130 11.42 10.70 -13.18
CA TYR A 130 10.34 9.90 -13.74
C TYR A 130 9.31 10.77 -14.49
N TYR A 131 8.81 11.80 -13.81
CA TYR A 131 7.82 12.72 -14.37
C TYR A 131 8.39 13.58 -15.49
N HIS A 132 9.63 14.04 -15.37
CA HIS A 132 10.32 14.77 -16.42
C HIS A 132 10.49 13.92 -17.69
N GLN A 133 10.80 12.63 -17.55
CA GLN A 133 10.99 11.74 -18.68
C GLN A 133 9.66 11.35 -19.35
N SER A 134 8.61 11.09 -18.58
CA SER A 134 7.29 10.73 -19.10
C SER A 134 6.46 11.91 -19.61
N CYS A 135 6.68 13.12 -19.09
CA CYS A 135 5.96 14.34 -19.43
C CYS A 135 6.90 15.43 -19.92
N CYS A 136 7.79 15.04 -20.83
CA CYS A 136 8.93 15.83 -21.26
C CYS A 136 8.50 17.14 -21.95
N GLN A 137 7.50 17.12 -22.84
CA GLN A 137 7.05 18.31 -23.56
C GLN A 137 6.34 19.29 -22.62
N ALA A 138 5.48 18.78 -21.73
CA ALA A 138 4.77 19.60 -20.76
C ALA A 138 5.73 20.23 -19.72
N CYS A 139 6.74 19.48 -19.27
CA CYS A 139 7.71 19.96 -18.27
C CYS A 139 8.72 20.95 -18.85
N THR A 140 9.21 20.72 -20.07
CA THR A 140 10.14 21.65 -20.76
C THR A 140 9.46 22.97 -21.14
N SER A 141 8.15 22.96 -21.40
CA SER A 141 7.37 24.19 -21.68
C SER A 141 7.28 25.14 -20.47
N ARG A 142 7.54 24.67 -19.24
CA ARG A 142 7.52 25.51 -18.02
C ARG A 142 8.87 26.03 -17.57
N ASP A 143 9.98 25.42 -17.99
CA ASP A 143 11.33 25.89 -17.65
C ASP A 143 11.63 27.31 -18.19
N GLN A 144 10.82 27.84 -19.10
CA GLN A 144 10.92 29.23 -19.59
C GLN A 144 10.11 30.26 -18.77
N SER A 145 9.41 29.85 -17.70
CA SER A 145 8.50 30.73 -16.92
C SER A 145 8.92 30.95 -15.46
N SER A 146 10.20 30.78 -15.14
CA SER A 146 10.75 31.36 -13.91
C SER A 146 11.09 32.83 -14.19
N PRO A 147 10.52 33.79 -13.44
CA PRO A 147 10.88 35.20 -13.60
C PRO A 147 12.36 35.35 -13.23
N ILE A 148 13.17 35.75 -14.21
CA ILE A 148 14.46 36.37 -13.95
C ILE A 148 14.13 37.65 -13.18
N ILE A 149 14.57 37.72 -11.92
CA ILE A 149 14.68 38.98 -11.19
C ILE A 149 15.79 39.76 -11.94
N GLU A 150 15.40 40.67 -12.84
CA GLU A 150 16.29 41.74 -13.27
C GLU A 150 16.46 42.72 -12.10
N ASN A 151 17.71 43.03 -11.77
CA ASN A 151 18.12 44.08 -10.85
C ASN A 151 18.92 45.12 -11.62
#